data_AF-A0ABD0PJM7-F1
#
_entry.id   AF-A0ABD0PJM7-F1
#
_cell.length_a   1.000
_cell.length_b   1.000
_cell.length_c   1.000
_cell.angle_alpha   90.00
_cell.angle_beta   90.00
_cell.angle_gamma   90.00
#
_symmetry.space_group_name_H-M   'P 1'
#
loop_
_entity.id
_entity.type
_entity.pdbx_description
1 polymer ?
#
loop_
_entity_poly.entity_id
_entity_poly.type
_entity_poly.pdbx_seq_one_letter_code
_entity_poly.pdbx_strand_id
1 'polypeptide(L)'
;MSLKSYPDYVVFIDTFCPILRLCRTFRMTHQFPPLTTEQKKELHEIALRIVSPGKGILAADESIGSMGKRLNQIGVENNEENRRLYRQVLFTADDRIDNCIGGVIFFHETLYQNSDDGVPFVKMIKDKGITIGIK
;
A
#
# COMPACT_ATOMS: atom_id res chain seq x y z
N MET A 1 -26.77 -9.82 -25.35
CA MET A 1 -25.83 -9.19 -24.40
C MET A 1 -25.21 -10.29 -23.55
N SER A 2 -24.06 -10.80 -23.99
CA SER A 2 -23.22 -11.73 -23.22
C SER A 2 -21.79 -11.40 -23.61
N LEU A 3 -21.19 -10.49 -22.84
CA LEU A 3 -19.79 -10.10 -22.98
C LEU A 3 -18.99 -11.10 -22.15
N LYS A 4 -18.35 -12.05 -22.84
CA LYS A 4 -17.26 -12.84 -22.25
C LYS A 4 -15.93 -12.22 -22.66
N SER A 5 -15.29 -11.67 -21.63
CA SER A 5 -13.86 -11.73 -21.29
C SER A 5 -12.82 -11.25 -22.30
N TYR A 6 -12.32 -10.05 -21.99
CA TYR A 6 -11.00 -9.42 -22.14
C TYR A 6 -9.99 -9.89 -23.21
N PRO A 7 -9.46 -8.94 -24.01
CA PRO A 7 -8.35 -9.13 -24.92
C PRO A 7 -7.02 -8.91 -24.18
N ASP A 8 -6.06 -9.80 -24.39
CA ASP A 8 -4.65 -9.47 -24.15
C ASP A 8 -3.92 -9.62 -25.48
N TYR A 9 -3.01 -8.69 -25.74
CA TYR A 9 -2.24 -8.45 -26.97
C TYR A 9 -2.90 -7.52 -28.01
N VAL A 10 -2.78 -6.21 -27.76
CA VAL A 10 -2.55 -5.23 -28.84
C VAL A 10 -1.14 -4.69 -28.65
N VAL A 11 -0.19 -5.15 -29.47
CA VAL A 11 1.04 -4.39 -29.76
C VAL A 11 0.99 -4.08 -31.25
N PHE A 12 0.41 -2.93 -31.56
CA PHE A 12 0.48 -2.31 -32.87
C PHE A 12 1.73 -1.42 -32.88
N ILE A 13 2.81 -1.90 -33.53
CA ILE A 13 3.86 -1.04 -34.07
C ILE A 13 4.27 -1.64 -35.42
N ASP A 14 3.42 -1.44 -36.43
CA ASP A 14 3.84 -1.29 -37.82
C ASP A 14 4.00 0.23 -38.02
N THR A 15 5.07 0.77 -38.62
CA THR A 15 5.59 0.37 -39.93
C THR A 15 7.05 0.86 -40.13
N PHE A 16 7.79 0.16 -40.99
CA PHE A 16 9.07 0.52 -41.64
C PHE A 16 10.41 0.23 -40.91
N CYS A 17 10.84 -1.04 -40.93
CA CYS A 17 12.26 -1.39 -41.07
C CYS A 17 12.40 -2.78 -41.73
N PRO A 18 12.92 -2.91 -42.96
CA PRO A 18 12.86 -4.17 -43.71
C PRO A 18 14.16 -5.00 -43.58
N ILE A 19 14.81 -5.04 -42.41
CA ILE A 19 16.03 -5.84 -42.22
C ILE A 19 16.03 -6.48 -40.83
N LEU A 20 16.12 -7.82 -40.81
CA LEU A 20 16.29 -8.71 -39.66
C LEU A 20 15.11 -8.82 -38.67
N ARG A 21 14.24 -9.82 -38.87
CA ARG A 21 13.38 -10.30 -37.76
C ARG A 21 13.13 -11.81 -37.81
N LEU A 22 14.19 -12.59 -37.67
CA LEU A 22 14.10 -13.93 -37.08
C LEU A 22 14.05 -13.80 -35.55
N CYS A 23 13.11 -13.00 -35.03
CA CYS A 23 12.82 -12.97 -33.61
C CYS A 23 11.85 -14.13 -33.35
N ARG A 24 12.41 -15.33 -33.15
CA ARG A 24 11.66 -16.45 -32.55
C ARG A 24 11.08 -15.92 -31.25
N THR A 25 9.76 -15.75 -31.20
CA THR A 25 9.04 -15.61 -29.94
C THR A 25 9.35 -16.85 -29.12
N PHE A 26 10.23 -16.70 -28.13
CA PHE A 26 10.53 -17.73 -27.17
C PHE A 26 9.26 -17.93 -26.33
N ARG A 27 8.37 -18.82 -26.78
CA ARG A 27 7.23 -19.26 -25.98
C ARG A 27 7.81 -20.03 -24.81
N MET A 28 7.82 -19.41 -23.64
CA MET A 28 8.03 -20.10 -22.37
C MET A 28 6.90 -21.15 -22.25
N THR A 29 7.22 -22.41 -22.51
CA THR A 29 6.25 -23.52 -22.56
C THR A 29 5.80 -24.00 -21.18
N HIS A 30 6.51 -23.58 -20.14
CA HIS A 30 6.25 -23.95 -18.75
C HIS A 30 5.84 -22.71 -17.97
N GLN A 31 4.53 -22.52 -17.79
CA GLN A 31 3.98 -21.56 -16.83
C GLN A 31 3.79 -22.28 -15.50
N PHE A 32 4.64 -21.96 -14.52
CA PHE A 32 4.35 -22.26 -13.11
C PHE A 32 3.50 -21.11 -12.58
N PRO A 33 2.21 -21.31 -12.27
CA PRO A 33 1.39 -20.24 -11.72
C PRO A 33 1.95 -19.83 -10.35
N PRO A 34 2.35 -18.56 -10.16
CA PRO A 34 2.99 -18.13 -8.92
C PRO A 34 2.02 -18.04 -7.73
N LEU A 35 0.72 -17.94 -8.01
CA LEU A 35 -0.34 -17.74 -7.02
C LEU A 35 -1.56 -18.59 -7.39
N THR A 36 -2.24 -19.11 -6.37
CA THR A 36 -3.54 -19.77 -6.52
C THR A 36 -4.65 -18.76 -6.85
N THR A 37 -5.81 -19.25 -7.28
CA THR A 37 -6.98 -18.40 -7.57
C THR A 37 -7.45 -17.66 -6.31
N GLU A 38 -7.40 -18.33 -5.17
CA GLU A 38 -7.80 -17.81 -3.86
C GLU A 38 -6.87 -16.69 -3.41
N GLN A 39 -5.55 -16.88 -3.55
CA GLN A 39 -4.54 -15.85 -3.24
C GLN A 39 -4.72 -14.62 -4.12
N LYS A 40 -4.98 -14.80 -5.42
CA LYS A 40 -5.25 -13.68 -6.34
C LYS A 40 -6.51 -12.92 -5.93
N LYS A 41 -7.56 -13.63 -5.56
CA LYS A 41 -8.83 -13.03 -5.11
C LYS A 41 -8.62 -12.20 -3.85
N GLU A 42 -7.92 -12.73 -2.86
CA GLU A 42 -7.60 -12.02 -1.61
C GLU A 42 -6.80 -10.73 -1.88
N LEU A 43 -5.72 -10.82 -2.66
CA LEU A 43 -4.90 -9.66 -3.03
C LEU A 43 -5.71 -8.59 -3.78
N HIS A 44 -6.57 -9.02 -4.71
CA HIS A 44 -7.42 -8.13 -5.48
C HIS A 44 -8.46 -7.42 -4.60
N GLU A 45 -9.11 -8.14 -3.68
CA GLU A 45 -10.09 -7.57 -2.76
C GLU A 45 -9.45 -6.54 -1.79
N ILE A 46 -8.25 -6.85 -1.28
CA ILE A 46 -7.48 -5.91 -0.45
C ILE A 46 -7.12 -4.65 -1.25
N ALA A 47 -6.64 -4.82 -2.49
CA ALA A 47 -6.29 -3.70 -3.34
C ALA A 47 -7.48 -2.77 -3.59
N LEU A 48 -8.65 -3.32 -3.94
CA LEU A 48 -9.88 -2.55 -4.15
C LEU A 48 -10.34 -1.80 -2.89
N ARG A 49 -10.14 -2.37 -1.70
CA ARG A 49 -10.46 -1.71 -0.43
C ARG A 49 -9.56 -0.48 -0.20
N ILE A 50 -8.28 -0.59 -0.54
CA ILE A 50 -7.31 0.52 -0.41
C ILE A 50 -7.67 1.66 -1.36
N VAL A 51 -8.02 1.36 -2.62
CA VAL A 51 -8.29 2.35 -3.68
C VAL A 51 -9.77 2.67 -3.88
N SER A 52 -10.60 2.45 -2.86
CA SER A 52 -12.02 2.78 -2.94
C SER A 52 -12.23 4.28 -3.26
N PRO A 53 -13.27 4.67 -4.02
CA PRO A 53 -13.48 6.07 -4.40
C PRO A 53 -13.50 7.02 -3.20
N GLY A 54 -12.71 8.10 -3.28
CA GLY A 54 -12.57 9.07 -2.18
C GLY A 54 -11.56 8.68 -1.09
N LYS A 55 -11.02 7.45 -1.12
CA LYS A 55 -10.01 6.97 -0.19
C LYS A 55 -8.60 7.06 -0.77
N GLY A 56 -7.63 7.37 0.08
CA GLY A 56 -6.20 7.42 -0.22
C GLY A 56 -5.36 6.64 0.80
N ILE A 57 -4.04 6.83 0.73
CA ILE A 57 -3.09 6.15 1.61
C ILE A 57 -2.37 7.16 2.49
N LEU A 58 -2.35 6.91 3.80
CA LEU A 58 -1.48 7.62 4.73
C LEU A 58 -0.14 6.90 4.82
N ALA A 59 0.90 7.50 4.26
CA ALA A 59 2.27 7.01 4.38
C ALA A 59 2.85 7.47 5.73
N ALA A 60 2.82 6.57 6.73
CA ALA A 60 3.34 6.78 8.07
C ALA A 60 4.54 5.87 8.38
N ASP A 61 5.31 5.54 7.34
CA ASP A 61 6.39 4.57 7.28
C ASP A 61 7.79 5.22 7.33
N GLU A 62 7.86 6.47 7.78
CA GLU A 62 9.13 7.16 7.95
C GLU A 62 10.00 6.44 8.99
N SER A 63 11.20 6.04 8.57
CA SER A 63 12.21 5.44 9.44
C SER A 63 12.68 6.41 10.52
N ILE A 64 13.37 5.90 11.54
CA ILE A 64 13.90 6.70 12.67
C ILE A 64 14.72 7.91 12.19
N GLY A 65 15.57 7.73 11.16
CA GLY A 65 16.38 8.82 10.60
C GLY A 65 15.56 9.86 9.85
N SER A 66 14.55 9.43 9.08
CA SER A 66 13.65 10.34 8.34
C SER A 66 12.73 11.11 9.29
N MET A 67 12.19 10.44 10.32
CA MET A 67 11.43 11.08 11.39
C MET A 67 12.27 12.08 12.17
N GLY A 68 13.54 11.75 12.45
CA GLY A 68 14.46 12.69 13.11
C GLY A 68 14.61 14.01 12.35
N LYS A 69 14.69 13.97 11.01
CA LYS A 69 14.72 15.20 10.20
C LYS A 69 13.44 16.03 10.35
N ARG A 70 12.27 15.39 10.39
CA ARG A 70 10.97 16.07 10.56
C ARG A 70 10.81 16.67 11.96
N LEU A 71 11.19 15.93 13.00
CA LEU A 71 11.15 16.40 14.38
C LEU A 71 12.15 17.55 14.62
N ASN A 72 13.34 17.47 14.03
CA ASN A 72 14.32 18.55 14.11
C ASN A 72 13.83 19.87 13.48
N GLN A 73 13.02 19.82 12.43
CA GLN A 73 12.44 21.02 11.81
C GLN A 73 11.50 21.79 12.76
N ILE A 74 10.89 21.10 13.72
CA ILE A 74 10.01 21.69 14.73
C ILE A 74 10.68 21.81 16.11
N GLY A 75 11.99 21.56 16.20
CA GLY A 75 12.76 21.67 17.44
C GLY A 75 12.48 20.58 18.48
N VAL A 76 11.96 19.43 18.06
CA VAL A 76 11.64 18.29 18.94
C VAL A 76 12.74 17.24 18.86
N GLU A 77 13.12 16.68 20.02
CA GLU A 77 14.12 15.61 20.09
C GLU A 77 13.61 14.31 19.46
N ASN A 78 14.48 13.60 18.72
CA ASN A 78 14.15 12.30 18.14
C ASN A 78 14.30 11.15 19.14
N ASN A 79 13.40 11.06 20.11
CA ASN A 79 13.26 9.90 20.99
C ASN A 79 12.07 9.02 20.55
N GLU A 80 11.98 7.80 21.07
CA GLU A 80 10.90 6.86 20.72
C GLU A 80 9.51 7.40 21.07
N GLU A 81 9.40 8.04 22.24
CA GLU A 81 8.15 8.57 22.74
C GLU A 81 7.59 9.69 21.85
N ASN A 82 8.42 10.61 21.37
CA ASN A 82 8.02 11.68 20.45
C ASN A 82 7.61 11.12 19.09
N ARG A 83 8.26 10.05 18.61
CA ARG A 83 7.83 9.35 17.39
C ARG A 83 6.46 8.68 17.59
N ARG A 84 6.25 8.02 18.74
CA ARG A 84 4.98 7.40 19.12
C ARG A 84 3.86 8.44 19.21
N LEU A 85 4.09 9.55 19.92
CA LEU A 85 3.15 10.66 20.06
C LEU A 85 2.80 11.27 18.70
N TYR A 86 3.78 11.50 17.83
CA TYR A 86 3.53 11.98 16.47
C TYR A 86 2.60 11.04 15.70
N ARG A 87 2.79 9.71 15.81
CA ARG A 87 1.89 8.74 15.17
C ARG A 87 0.53 8.66 15.82
N GLN A 88 0.48 8.75 17.14
CA GLN A 88 -0.78 8.79 17.85
C GLN A 88 -1.63 9.96 17.36
N VAL A 89 -1.07 11.16 17.23
CA VAL A 89 -1.79 12.35 16.71
C VAL A 89 -2.41 12.07 15.34
N LEU A 90 -1.72 11.35 14.45
CA LEU A 90 -2.26 10.98 13.13
C LEU A 90 -3.41 9.96 13.23
N PHE A 91 -3.33 9.02 14.16
CA PHE A 91 -4.29 7.92 14.28
C PHE A 91 -5.50 8.27 15.15
N THR A 92 -5.36 9.22 16.09
CA THR A 92 -6.44 9.76 16.94
C THR A 92 -7.21 10.89 16.26
N ALA A 93 -6.92 11.21 15.00
CA ALA A 93 -7.74 12.11 14.22
C ALA A 93 -9.20 11.61 14.16
N ASP A 94 -10.13 12.55 14.06
CA ASP A 94 -11.57 12.29 14.10
C ASP A 94 -12.07 11.43 12.93
N ASP A 95 -13.32 10.98 13.05
CA ASP A 95 -13.96 10.04 12.13
C ASP A 95 -14.10 10.56 10.68
N ARG A 96 -13.82 11.85 10.41
CA ARG A 96 -13.82 12.37 9.04
C ARG A 96 -12.74 11.70 8.19
N ILE A 97 -11.67 11.19 8.82
CA ILE A 97 -10.57 10.51 8.11
C ILE A 97 -10.98 9.15 7.54
N ASP A 98 -12.00 8.49 8.11
CA ASP A 98 -12.37 7.11 7.77
C ASP A 98 -12.88 7.00 6.33
N ASN A 99 -13.49 8.08 5.83
CA ASN A 99 -13.94 8.22 4.45
C ASN A 99 -12.83 8.64 3.49
N CYS A 100 -11.69 9.13 4.00
CA CYS A 100 -10.58 9.64 3.21
C CYS A 100 -9.40 8.67 3.16
N ILE A 101 -9.28 7.72 4.08
CA ILE A 101 -8.14 6.81 4.19
C ILE A 101 -8.59 5.38 3.98
N GLY A 102 -8.03 4.73 2.96
CA GLY A 102 -8.25 3.32 2.64
C GLY A 102 -7.13 2.42 3.15
N GLY A 103 -5.93 2.99 3.32
CA GLY A 103 -4.82 2.28 3.93
C GLY A 103 -3.82 3.19 4.66
N VAL A 104 -3.11 2.62 5.63
CA VAL A 104 -1.99 3.26 6.32
C VAL A 104 -0.77 2.37 6.23
N ILE A 105 0.39 2.93 5.89
CA ILE A 105 1.67 2.19 5.85
C ILE A 105 2.43 2.48 7.14
N PHE A 106 2.74 1.45 7.91
CA PHE A 106 3.51 1.55 9.14
C PHE A 106 4.99 1.28 8.93
N PHE A 107 5.81 1.84 9.81
CA PHE A 107 7.17 1.38 10.05
C PHE A 107 7.18 0.27 11.11
N HIS A 108 8.19 -0.60 11.08
CA HIS A 108 8.32 -1.73 12.01
C HIS A 108 8.16 -1.34 13.49
N GLU A 109 8.74 -0.21 13.91
CA GLU A 109 8.62 0.30 15.29
C GLU A 109 7.14 0.60 15.65
N THR A 110 6.41 1.27 14.76
CA THR A 110 5.02 1.70 14.98
C THR A 110 4.05 0.53 15.04
N LEU A 111 4.37 -0.59 14.38
CA LEU A 111 3.52 -1.78 14.38
C LEU A 111 3.31 -2.37 15.80
N TYR A 112 4.30 -2.20 16.68
CA TYR A 112 4.28 -2.73 18.05
C TYR A 112 4.04 -1.66 19.12
N GLN A 113 3.79 -0.42 18.72
CA GLN A 113 3.48 0.68 19.62
C GLN A 113 2.00 0.74 20.02
N ASN A 114 1.76 1.33 21.18
CA ASN A 114 0.43 1.53 21.76
C ASN A 114 0.10 3.02 21.90
N SER A 115 -1.19 3.33 21.92
CA SER A 115 -1.69 4.65 22.32
C SER A 115 -1.52 4.87 23.83
N ASP A 116 -1.78 6.10 24.28
CA ASP A 116 -1.80 6.44 25.70
C ASP A 116 -2.81 5.60 26.51
N ASP A 117 -3.89 5.15 25.87
CA ASP A 117 -4.90 4.26 26.44
C ASP A 117 -4.46 2.78 26.50
N GLY A 118 -3.22 2.49 26.07
CA GLY A 118 -2.67 1.13 26.00
C GLY A 118 -3.21 0.30 24.84
N VAL A 119 -3.90 0.91 23.87
CA VAL A 119 -4.45 0.20 22.70
C VAL A 119 -3.40 0.13 21.60
N PRO A 120 -3.14 -1.05 21.00
CA PRO A 120 -2.23 -1.16 19.87
C PRO A 120 -2.70 -0.33 18.68
N PHE A 121 -1.79 0.39 18.01
CA PHE A 121 -2.17 1.19 16.83
C PHE A 121 -2.78 0.34 15.71
N VAL A 122 -2.33 -0.90 15.58
CA VAL A 122 -2.93 -1.89 14.66
C VAL A 122 -4.42 -2.10 14.93
N LYS A 123 -4.81 -2.15 16.20
CA LYS A 123 -6.22 -2.33 16.59
C LYS A 123 -7.01 -1.07 16.27
N MET A 124 -6.50 0.11 16.64
CA MET A 124 -7.17 1.39 16.34
C MET A 124 -7.48 1.57 14.85
N ILE A 125 -6.53 1.27 13.97
CA ILE A 125 -6.71 1.44 12.51
C ILE A 125 -7.64 0.37 11.94
N LYS A 126 -7.59 -0.87 12.46
CA LYS A 126 -8.54 -1.93 12.07
C LYS A 126 -9.97 -1.60 12.48
N ASP A 127 -10.17 -1.04 13.67
CA ASP A 127 -11.50 -0.69 14.19
C ASP A 127 -12.15 0.42 13.33
N LYS A 128 -11.34 1.29 12.71
CA LYS A 128 -11.77 2.29 11.70
C LYS A 128 -12.05 1.71 10.31
N GLY A 129 -11.87 0.40 10.10
CA GLY A 129 -12.06 -0.26 8.81
C GLY A 129 -10.99 0.08 7.76
N ILE A 130 -9.82 0.55 8.20
CA ILE A 130 -8.72 0.95 7.33
C ILE A 130 -7.73 -0.21 7.17
N THR A 131 -7.17 -0.38 5.97
CA THR A 131 -6.22 -1.45 5.68
C THR A 131 -4.82 -1.10 6.21
N ILE A 132 -4.11 -2.06 6.81
CA ILE A 132 -2.77 -1.82 7.35
C ILE A 132 -1.73 -2.39 6.39
N GLY A 133 -0.74 -1.57 6.05
CA GLY A 133 0.47 -1.93 5.33
C GLY A 133 1.70 -1.81 6.22
N ILE A 134 2.78 -2.50 5.82
CA ILE A 134 4.07 -2.49 6.50
C ILE A 134 5.16 -2.25 5.46
N LYS A 135 6.18 -1.49 5.83
CA LYS A 135 7.39 -1.24 5.03
C LYS A 135 8.60 -1.98 5.57
#